data_AF-A0A6B2G3R1-F1
#
_entry.id   AF-A0A6B2G3R1-F1
#
_cell.length_a   1.000
_cell.length_b   1.000
_cell.length_c   1.000
_cell.angle_alpha   90.00
_cell.angle_beta   90.00
_cell.angle_gamma   90.00
#
_symmetry.space_group_name_H-M   'P 1'
#
loop_
_entity.id
_entity.type
_entity.pdbx_description
1 polymer ?
#
loop_
_entity_poly.entity_id
_entity_poly.type
_entity_poly.pdbx_seq_one_letter_code
_entity_poly.pdbx_strand_id
1 'polypeptide(L)'
;MTCPSFFTTFKGKIISPSSIFNFFFMILCIAEGYRVSIFISFFLTIFDILVSTFNEINYNKSFKSYETEPFPVMTYRDNAWDTVLTCDLVPGDMVMLDQTSSDHSISCDMIIIKGSCLVDESILTGESVPQIKDSIARQNELAEFNIDIHGKSHVVYSGTTLLTVTSSDLNNQKNHKNTCVAVVLRTGFYTDKGKLFRSLLFSIHNENINDKETYIFILILFLFGCATAAYTCLKRINTPNGNKMMLFIHCIKLIVSAIPTDLSTKMHLFLQRMN
;
A
#
# COMPACT_ATOMS: atom_id res chain seq x y z
N MET A 1 -13.19 -0.95 2.26
CA MET A 1 -12.80 -0.19 1.04
C MET A 1 -13.15 -1.04 -0.19
N THR A 2 -14.02 -0.58 -1.10
CA THR A 2 -14.37 -1.40 -2.28
C THR A 2 -13.20 -1.36 -3.27
N CYS A 3 -12.75 -2.54 -3.73
CA CYS A 3 -11.73 -2.59 -4.78
C CYS A 3 -12.35 -1.93 -6.02
N PRO A 4 -11.68 -0.98 -6.68
CA PRO A 4 -12.18 -0.48 -7.95
C PRO A 4 -12.36 -1.66 -8.90
N SER A 5 -13.45 -1.63 -9.66
CA SER A 5 -13.72 -2.65 -10.66
C SER A 5 -12.66 -2.56 -11.76
N PHE A 6 -12.32 -3.70 -12.37
CA PHE A 6 -11.38 -3.75 -13.50
C PHE A 6 -11.71 -2.69 -14.56
N PHE A 7 -13.00 -2.51 -14.86
CA PHE A 7 -13.46 -1.59 -15.88
C PHE A 7 -13.27 -0.11 -15.52
N THR A 8 -13.42 0.25 -14.24
CA THR A 8 -13.18 1.63 -13.79
C THR A 8 -11.70 1.97 -13.86
N THR A 9 -10.83 1.03 -13.46
CA THR A 9 -9.38 1.19 -13.54
C THR A 9 -8.90 1.23 -14.99
N PHE A 10 -9.45 0.37 -15.85
CA PHE A 10 -9.13 0.34 -17.28
C PHE A 10 -9.49 1.66 -17.98
N LYS A 11 -10.68 2.23 -17.72
CA LYS A 11 -11.06 3.55 -18.25
C LYS A 11 -10.10 4.65 -17.79
N GLY A 12 -9.71 4.64 -16.52
CA GLY A 12 -8.72 5.58 -16.00
C GLY A 12 -7.38 5.49 -16.73
N LYS A 13 -6.92 4.28 -17.05
CA LYS A 13 -5.65 4.07 -17.76
C LYS A 13 -5.67 4.43 -19.23
N ILE A 14 -6.80 4.30 -19.93
CA ILE A 14 -6.92 4.81 -21.30
C ILE A 14 -6.73 6.34 -21.35
N ILE A 15 -7.16 7.05 -20.30
CA ILE A 15 -7.07 8.52 -20.22
C ILE A 15 -5.70 8.95 -19.63
N SER A 16 -4.84 8.01 -19.27
CA SER A 16 -3.50 8.33 -18.75
C SER A 16 -2.64 9.04 -19.82
N PRO A 17 -1.76 9.97 -19.40
CA PRO A 17 -0.89 10.70 -20.34
C PRO A 17 -0.05 9.80 -21.25
N SER A 18 0.43 8.65 -20.74
CA SER A 18 1.20 7.68 -21.54
C SER A 18 0.34 7.02 -22.62
N SER A 19 -0.89 6.64 -22.30
CA SER A 19 -1.82 6.04 -23.26
C SER A 19 -2.19 7.02 -24.37
N ILE A 20 -2.49 8.27 -24.02
CA ILE A 20 -2.80 9.34 -25.00
C ILE A 20 -1.62 9.54 -25.97
N PHE A 21 -0.40 9.56 -25.45
CA PHE A 21 0.81 9.71 -26.25
C PHE A 21 1.06 8.53 -27.20
N ASN A 22 0.84 7.31 -26.71
CA ASN A 22 0.94 6.09 -27.50
C ASN A 22 -0.12 6.03 -28.62
N PHE A 23 -1.34 6.50 -28.37
CA PHE A 23 -2.36 6.66 -29.43
C PHE A 23 -1.96 7.73 -30.45
N PHE A 24 -1.38 8.85 -30.01
CA PHE A 24 -0.87 9.87 -30.93
C PHE A 24 0.26 9.33 -31.82
N PHE A 25 1.18 8.54 -31.27
CA PHE A 25 2.24 7.87 -32.03
C PHE A 25 1.67 6.87 -33.06
N MET A 26 0.61 6.15 -32.69
CA MET A 26 -0.09 5.25 -33.62
C MET A 26 -0.69 6.01 -34.81
N ILE A 27 -1.32 7.17 -34.58
CA ILE A 27 -1.86 8.04 -35.64
C ILE A 27 -0.76 8.52 -36.59
N LEU A 28 0.40 8.91 -36.05
CA LEU A 28 1.57 9.28 -36.87
C LEU A 28 2.07 8.11 -37.73
N CYS A 29 2.08 6.88 -37.20
CA CYS A 29 2.45 5.70 -37.97
C CYS A 29 1.46 5.37 -39.10
N ILE A 30 0.16 5.64 -38.88
CA ILE A 30 -0.87 5.50 -39.91
C ILE A 30 -0.63 6.51 -41.04
N ALA A 31 -0.26 7.74 -40.72
CA ALA A 31 0.03 8.78 -41.71
C ALA A 31 1.24 8.46 -42.61
N GLU A 32 2.22 7.69 -42.13
CA GLU A 32 3.34 7.22 -42.95
C GLU A 32 2.99 6.02 -43.85
N GLY A 33 1.88 5.31 -43.58
CA GLY A 33 1.43 4.15 -44.36
C GLY A 33 2.22 2.85 -44.12
N TYR A 34 3.15 2.83 -43.15
CA TYR A 34 3.95 1.64 -42.83
C TYR A 34 3.14 0.63 -42.01
N ARG A 35 2.51 -0.33 -42.71
CA ARG A 35 1.62 -1.37 -42.11
C ARG A 35 2.23 -2.11 -40.92
N VAL A 36 3.52 -2.46 -40.98
CA VAL A 36 4.22 -3.20 -39.91
C VAL A 36 4.34 -2.34 -38.63
N SER A 37 4.66 -1.05 -38.78
CA SER A 37 4.79 -0.12 -37.65
C SER A 37 3.45 0.10 -36.92
N ILE A 38 2.34 0.13 -37.68
CA ILE A 38 1.00 0.29 -37.12
C ILE A 38 0.65 -0.92 -36.25
N PHE A 39 0.89 -2.13 -36.76
CA PHE A 39 0.59 -3.36 -36.03
C PHE A 39 1.38 -3.48 -34.72
N ILE A 40 2.69 -3.17 -34.77
CA ILE A 40 3.55 -3.18 -33.57
C ILE A 40 3.07 -2.14 -32.56
N SER A 41 2.79 -0.91 -32.99
CA SER A 41 2.34 0.16 -32.09
C SER A 41 1.01 -0.20 -31.41
N PHE A 42 0.06 -0.75 -32.16
CA PHE A 42 -1.21 -1.24 -31.62
C PHE A 42 -1.00 -2.30 -30.53
N PHE A 43 -0.17 -3.31 -30.80
CA PHE A 43 0.09 -4.36 -29.81
C PHE A 43 0.79 -3.82 -28.55
N LEU A 44 1.76 -2.92 -28.72
CA LEU A 44 2.44 -2.27 -27.59
C LEU A 44 1.47 -1.46 -26.73
N THR A 45 0.56 -0.69 -27.33
CA THR A 45 -0.44 0.09 -26.57
C THR A 45 -1.37 -0.80 -25.74
N ILE A 46 -1.83 -1.91 -26.31
CA ILE A 46 -2.70 -2.85 -25.60
C ILE A 46 -1.94 -3.53 -24.47
N PHE A 47 -0.71 -3.98 -24.74
CA PHE A 47 0.11 -4.64 -23.74
C PHE A 47 0.41 -3.73 -22.55
N ASP A 48 0.75 -2.47 -22.80
CA ASP A 48 1.01 -1.46 -21.77
C ASP A 48 -0.22 -1.23 -20.87
N ILE A 49 -1.41 -1.05 -21.47
CA ILE A 49 -2.66 -0.87 -20.71
C ILE A 49 -2.99 -2.12 -19.88
N LEU A 50 -2.83 -3.32 -20.45
CA LEU A 50 -3.09 -4.58 -19.75
C LEU A 50 -2.14 -4.78 -18.55
N VAL A 51 -0.84 -4.57 -18.74
CA VAL A 51 0.15 -4.69 -17.67
C VAL A 51 -0.09 -3.64 -16.59
N SER A 52 -0.36 -2.39 -16.96
CA SER A 52 -0.61 -1.33 -15.99
C SER A 52 -1.87 -1.60 -15.16
N THR A 53 -2.95 -2.06 -15.78
CA THR A 53 -4.19 -2.39 -15.05
C THR A 53 -4.01 -3.61 -14.16
N PHE A 54 -3.29 -4.64 -14.61
CA PHE A 54 -2.98 -5.81 -13.80
C PHE A 54 -2.15 -5.45 -12.56
N ASN A 55 -1.11 -4.63 -12.74
CA ASN A 55 -0.25 -4.18 -11.64
C ASN A 55 -1.06 -3.39 -10.60
N GLU A 56 -1.93 -2.48 -11.03
CA GLU A 56 -2.76 -1.68 -10.12
C GLU A 56 -3.79 -2.53 -9.37
N ILE A 57 -4.38 -3.53 -10.03
CA ILE A 57 -5.31 -4.45 -9.38
C ILE A 57 -4.59 -5.31 -8.36
N ASN A 58 -3.42 -5.85 -8.68
CA ASN A 58 -2.64 -6.63 -7.74
C ASN A 58 -2.19 -5.79 -6.56
N TYR A 59 -1.75 -4.56 -6.83
CA TYR A 59 -1.43 -3.58 -5.80
C TYR A 59 -2.62 -3.35 -4.87
N ASN A 60 -3.79 -2.97 -5.40
CA ASN A 60 -5.01 -2.77 -4.60
C ASN A 60 -5.49 -4.03 -3.87
N LYS A 61 -5.25 -5.23 -4.43
CA LYS A 61 -5.54 -6.50 -3.77
C LYS A 61 -4.60 -6.76 -2.59
N SER A 62 -3.31 -6.52 -2.74
CA SER A 62 -2.34 -6.62 -1.65
C SER A 62 -2.71 -5.70 -0.49
N PHE A 63 -3.31 -4.53 -0.75
CA PHE A 63 -3.84 -3.64 0.30
C PHE A 63 -5.00 -4.25 1.09
N LYS A 64 -5.85 -5.08 0.47
CA LYS A 64 -6.96 -5.76 1.17
C LYS A 64 -6.50 -6.88 2.09
N SER A 65 -5.37 -7.52 1.80
CA SER A 65 -4.81 -8.58 2.65
C SER A 65 -4.37 -8.09 4.04
N TYR A 66 -4.29 -6.78 4.27
CA TYR A 66 -4.02 -6.20 5.59
C TYR A 66 -5.26 -6.07 6.48
N GLU A 67 -6.46 -6.21 5.91
CA GLU A 67 -7.74 -6.16 6.61
C GLU A 67 -7.95 -7.49 7.35
N THR A 68 -8.06 -7.44 8.67
CA THR A 68 -8.27 -8.61 9.53
C THR A 68 -9.73 -9.00 9.49
N GLU A 69 -10.03 -10.28 9.21
CA GLU A 69 -11.41 -10.77 9.23
C GLU A 69 -12.00 -10.67 10.64
N PRO A 70 -13.29 -10.30 10.77
CA PRO A 70 -13.92 -10.19 12.07
C PRO A 70 -14.15 -11.56 12.70
N PHE A 71 -13.56 -11.77 13.87
CA PHE A 71 -13.78 -12.96 14.70
C PHE A 71 -14.48 -12.60 16.02
N PRO A 72 -15.22 -13.55 16.62
CA PRO A 72 -15.87 -13.35 17.92
C PRO A 72 -14.86 -13.41 19.06
N VAL A 73 -15.03 -12.53 20.04
CA VAL A 73 -14.16 -12.40 21.22
C VAL A 73 -15.01 -12.26 22.48
N MET A 74 -14.54 -12.82 23.59
CA MET A 74 -15.18 -12.70 24.90
C MET A 74 -14.92 -11.32 25.50
N THR A 75 -15.99 -10.58 25.76
CA THR A 75 -15.97 -9.23 26.34
C THR A 75 -16.77 -9.18 27.64
N TYR A 76 -16.40 -8.31 28.56
CA TYR A 76 -17.18 -8.08 29.78
C TYR A 76 -18.05 -6.83 29.64
N ARG A 77 -19.36 -7.02 29.50
CA ARG A 77 -20.38 -5.97 29.36
C ARG A 77 -21.56 -6.29 30.27
N ASP A 78 -22.24 -5.27 30.81
CA ASP A 78 -23.42 -5.43 31.68
C ASP A 78 -23.24 -6.43 32.84
N ASN A 79 -22.04 -6.43 33.45
CA ASN A 79 -21.61 -7.35 34.50
C ASN A 79 -21.58 -8.85 34.13
N ALA A 80 -21.66 -9.18 32.84
CA ALA A 80 -21.59 -10.54 32.31
C ALA A 80 -20.49 -10.69 31.23
N TRP A 81 -20.06 -11.92 30.99
CA TRP A 81 -19.11 -12.25 29.91
C TRP A 81 -19.89 -12.67 28.67
N ASP A 82 -19.85 -11.84 27.63
CA ASP A 82 -20.57 -12.03 26.37
C ASP A 82 -19.63 -12.06 25.16
N THR A 83 -19.98 -12.86 24.16
CA THR A 83 -19.26 -12.93 22.88
C THR A 83 -19.68 -11.79 21.96
N VAL A 84 -18.73 -10.95 21.57
CA VAL A 84 -18.94 -9.80 20.68
C VAL A 84 -17.96 -9.89 19.52
N LEU A 85 -18.33 -9.36 18.35
CA LEU A 85 -17.42 -9.31 17.20
C LEU A 85 -16.34 -8.25 17.43
N THR A 86 -15.13 -8.52 16.94
CA THR A 86 -14.01 -7.56 16.95
C THR A 86 -14.34 -6.19 16.37
N CYS A 87 -15.27 -6.10 15.41
CA CYS A 87 -15.74 -4.84 14.84
C CYS A 87 -16.49 -3.94 15.84
N ASP A 88 -17.14 -4.55 16.83
CA ASP A 88 -18.00 -3.84 17.80
C ASP A 88 -17.25 -3.48 19.08
N LEU A 89 -15.93 -3.73 19.14
CA LEU A 89 -15.08 -3.37 20.27
C LEU A 89 -14.88 -1.85 20.34
N VAL A 90 -15.01 -1.31 21.55
CA VAL A 90 -14.77 0.10 21.84
C VAL A 90 -13.68 0.28 22.90
N PRO A 91 -12.96 1.41 22.89
CA PRO A 91 -12.03 1.74 23.96
C PRO A 91 -12.71 1.67 25.34
N GLY A 92 -12.07 0.98 26.28
CA GLY A 92 -12.58 0.72 27.63
C GLY A 92 -13.21 -0.65 27.83
N ASP A 93 -13.51 -1.39 26.76
CA ASP A 93 -14.00 -2.77 26.89
C ASP A 93 -12.93 -3.69 27.50
N MET A 94 -13.36 -4.56 28.42
CA MET A 94 -12.54 -5.65 28.95
C MET A 94 -12.68 -6.87 28.04
N VAL A 95 -11.56 -7.38 27.59
CA VAL A 95 -11.45 -8.50 26.64
C VAL A 95 -10.67 -9.63 27.28
N MET A 96 -11.18 -10.85 27.13
CA MET A 96 -10.51 -12.07 27.55
C MET A 96 -9.76 -12.68 26.37
N LEU A 97 -8.44 -12.67 26.45
CA LEU A 97 -7.54 -13.31 25.51
C LEU A 97 -7.34 -14.77 25.93
N ASP A 98 -7.63 -15.68 25.02
CA ASP A 98 -7.48 -17.11 25.22
C ASP A 98 -6.68 -17.75 24.07
N GLN A 99 -6.41 -19.05 24.19
CA GLN A 99 -5.67 -19.77 23.17
C GLN A 99 -6.44 -19.93 21.84
N THR A 100 -7.75 -19.64 21.78
CA THR A 100 -8.48 -19.63 20.50
C THR A 100 -8.23 -18.34 19.72
N SER A 101 -7.89 -17.26 20.43
CA SER A 101 -7.39 -16.02 19.83
C SER A 101 -5.95 -16.09 19.31
N SER A 102 -5.26 -17.24 19.36
CA SER A 102 -3.94 -17.41 18.73
C SER A 102 -3.99 -17.60 17.22
N ASP A 103 -5.10 -18.13 16.71
CA ASP A 103 -5.26 -18.40 15.27
C ASP A 103 -5.55 -17.12 14.47
N HIS A 104 -5.87 -16.03 15.17
CA HIS A 104 -6.18 -14.73 14.61
C HIS A 104 -5.21 -13.66 15.13
N SER A 105 -4.85 -12.71 14.26
CA SER A 105 -4.12 -11.53 14.70
C SER A 105 -5.02 -10.63 15.54
N ILE A 106 -4.45 -10.05 16.60
CA ILE A 106 -5.15 -9.13 17.48
C ILE A 106 -5.61 -7.89 16.71
N SER A 107 -6.87 -7.48 16.90
CA SER A 107 -7.48 -6.39 16.10
C SER A 107 -7.30 -4.99 16.70
N CYS A 108 -7.03 -4.87 18.00
CA CYS A 108 -7.01 -3.60 18.73
C CYS A 108 -5.77 -3.47 19.62
N ASP A 109 -5.38 -2.24 19.97
CA ASP A 109 -4.33 -2.02 20.96
C ASP A 109 -4.94 -2.18 22.36
N MET A 110 -4.37 -3.06 23.17
CA MET A 110 -4.92 -3.44 24.47
C MET A 110 -3.84 -3.44 25.55
N ILE A 111 -4.21 -3.05 26.77
CA ILE A 111 -3.34 -3.14 27.94
C ILE A 111 -3.68 -4.36 28.79
N ILE A 112 -2.69 -5.12 29.21
CA ILE A 112 -2.90 -6.30 30.04
C ILE A 112 -3.11 -5.88 31.49
N ILE A 113 -4.24 -6.27 32.07
CA ILE A 113 -4.57 -6.02 33.48
C ILE A 113 -4.25 -7.24 34.34
N LYS A 114 -4.56 -8.44 33.85
CA LYS A 114 -4.38 -9.69 34.59
C LYS A 114 -3.83 -10.79 33.69
N GLY A 115 -2.86 -11.54 34.21
CA GLY A 115 -2.15 -12.56 33.44
C GLY A 115 -0.90 -12.01 32.74
N SER A 116 -0.39 -12.82 31.82
CA SER A 116 0.67 -12.45 30.90
C SER A 116 0.50 -13.22 29.59
N CYS A 117 1.07 -12.70 28.51
CA CYS A 117 1.04 -13.37 27.21
C CYS A 117 2.36 -13.22 26.46
N LEU A 118 2.62 -14.17 25.57
CA LEU A 118 3.72 -14.15 24.62
C LEU A 118 3.14 -13.76 23.26
N VAL A 119 3.65 -12.68 22.68
CA VAL A 119 3.17 -12.13 21.40
C VAL A 119 4.30 -12.03 20.39
N ASP A 120 3.97 -12.26 19.13
CA ASP A 120 4.86 -11.99 18.00
C ASP A 120 4.49 -10.64 17.37
N GLU A 121 5.44 -9.70 17.43
CA GLU A 121 5.30 -8.33 16.91
C GLU A 121 6.03 -8.12 15.57
N SER A 122 6.41 -9.21 14.89
CA SER A 122 7.19 -9.17 13.65
C SER A 122 6.55 -8.35 12.54
N ILE A 123 5.20 -8.35 12.45
CA ILE A 123 4.46 -7.59 11.44
C ILE A 123 4.59 -6.07 11.65
N LEU A 124 4.72 -5.61 12.90
CA LEU A 124 4.79 -4.18 13.23
C LEU A 124 6.22 -3.68 13.37
N THR A 125 7.10 -4.48 13.99
CA THR A 125 8.46 -4.06 14.37
C THR A 125 9.54 -4.61 13.44
N GLY A 126 9.24 -5.68 12.69
CA GLY A 126 10.23 -6.43 11.93
C GLY A 126 11.17 -7.28 12.81
N GLU A 127 11.00 -7.27 14.13
CA GLU A 127 11.78 -8.11 15.05
C GLU A 127 11.18 -9.52 15.08
N SER A 128 11.98 -10.55 14.82
CA SER A 128 11.54 -11.95 14.79
C SER A 128 11.51 -12.62 16.17
N VAL A 129 11.89 -11.91 17.23
CA VAL A 129 11.94 -12.43 18.59
C VAL A 129 10.64 -12.11 19.31
N PRO A 130 9.88 -13.13 19.76
CA PRO A 130 8.62 -12.90 20.45
C PRO A 130 8.84 -12.19 21.79
N GLN A 131 7.90 -11.31 22.14
CA GLN A 131 7.97 -10.47 23.33
C GLN A 131 6.97 -10.96 24.37
N ILE A 132 7.40 -10.98 25.64
CA ILE A 132 6.54 -11.28 26.77
C ILE A 132 5.89 -9.97 27.24
N LYS A 133 4.57 -10.01 27.40
CA LYS A 133 3.76 -8.91 27.92
C LYS A 133 3.16 -9.31 29.25
N ASP A 134 3.40 -8.49 30.26
CA ASP A 134 2.96 -8.75 31.63
C ASP A 134 1.84 -7.78 32.05
N SER A 135 1.07 -8.17 33.06
CA SER A 135 0.05 -7.33 33.66
C SER A 135 0.62 -6.09 34.34
N ILE A 136 -0.06 -4.95 34.15
CA ILE A 136 0.27 -3.70 34.84
C ILE A 136 0.09 -3.79 36.35
N ALA A 137 -0.74 -4.72 36.84
CA ALA A 137 -0.96 -4.94 38.26
C ALA A 137 0.30 -5.35 39.05
N ARG A 138 1.38 -5.77 38.37
CA ARG A 138 2.69 -6.04 39.00
C ARG A 138 3.52 -4.77 39.22
N GLN A 139 3.15 -3.64 38.62
CA GLN A 139 3.84 -2.37 38.71
C GLN A 139 3.28 -1.54 39.87
N ASN A 140 4.14 -0.81 40.60
CA ASN A 140 3.74 -0.04 41.79
C ASN A 140 2.57 0.92 41.51
N GLU A 141 1.55 0.88 42.37
CA GLU A 141 0.24 1.57 42.25
C GLU A 141 0.30 3.12 42.18
N LEU A 142 1.48 3.73 42.33
CA LEU A 142 1.68 5.18 42.48
C LEU A 142 2.36 5.85 41.28
N ALA A 143 2.73 5.12 40.23
CA ALA A 143 3.35 5.70 39.04
C ALA A 143 2.28 6.01 37.97
N GLU A 144 2.29 7.24 37.44
CA GLU A 144 1.46 7.59 36.28
C GLU A 144 1.85 6.69 35.10
N PHE A 145 0.89 5.92 34.58
CA PHE A 145 1.12 5.07 33.41
C PHE A 145 1.24 5.92 32.15
N ASN A 146 2.47 6.07 31.66
CA ASN A 146 2.72 6.64 30.34
C ASN A 146 2.87 5.53 29.30
N ILE A 147 2.01 5.56 28.28
CA ILE A 147 1.98 4.58 27.21
C ILE A 147 3.28 4.55 26.39
N ASP A 148 3.95 5.69 26.26
CA ASP A 148 5.16 5.80 25.44
C ASP A 148 6.39 5.21 26.14
N ILE A 149 6.37 5.11 27.48
CA ILE A 149 7.49 4.63 28.30
C ILE A 149 7.25 3.18 28.73
N HIS A 150 6.03 2.84 29.15
CA HIS A 150 5.68 1.53 29.72
C HIS A 150 4.90 0.64 28.74
N GLY A 151 4.47 1.16 27.59
CA GLY A 151 3.67 0.42 26.63
C GLY A 151 4.36 -0.82 26.08
N LYS A 152 5.69 -0.80 25.90
CA LYS A 152 6.41 -1.94 25.30
C LYS A 152 6.31 -3.24 26.12
N SER A 153 6.09 -3.19 27.42
CA SER A 153 6.01 -4.38 28.29
C SER A 153 4.59 -4.78 28.68
N HIS A 154 3.61 -3.89 28.54
CA HIS A 154 2.24 -4.09 29.07
C HIS A 154 1.14 -3.97 28.00
N VAL A 155 1.46 -3.40 26.83
CA VAL A 155 0.52 -3.19 25.74
C VAL A 155 0.77 -4.21 24.64
N VAL A 156 -0.33 -4.79 24.17
CA VAL A 156 -0.40 -5.65 23.01
C VAL A 156 -0.98 -4.84 21.86
N TYR A 157 -0.32 -4.86 20.71
CA TYR A 157 -0.67 -4.01 19.58
C TYR A 157 -1.53 -4.74 18.54
N SER A 158 -2.34 -3.98 17.82
CA SER A 158 -3.13 -4.47 16.68
C SER A 158 -2.21 -5.01 15.58
N GLY A 159 -2.47 -6.23 15.10
CA GLY A 159 -1.67 -6.93 14.10
C GLY A 159 -0.63 -7.90 14.67
N THR A 160 -0.43 -7.93 15.98
CA THR A 160 0.40 -8.95 16.64
C THR A 160 -0.34 -10.28 16.70
N THR A 161 0.40 -11.39 16.68
CA THR A 161 -0.15 -12.74 16.85
C THR A 161 0.13 -13.23 18.27
N LEU A 162 -0.90 -13.76 18.92
CA LEU A 162 -0.81 -14.30 20.26
C LEU A 162 -0.26 -15.73 20.19
N LEU A 163 0.91 -15.99 20.77
CA LEU A 163 1.51 -17.33 20.75
C LEU A 163 1.08 -18.17 21.96
N THR A 164 1.08 -17.57 23.14
CA THR A 164 0.77 -18.27 24.38
C THR A 164 0.21 -17.30 25.41
N VAL A 165 -0.72 -17.80 26.21
CA VAL A 165 -1.30 -17.08 27.34
C VAL A 165 -0.93 -17.80 28.63
N THR A 166 -0.65 -17.04 29.67
CA THR A 166 -0.38 -17.53 31.02
C THR A 166 -1.29 -16.80 32.01
N SER A 167 -2.11 -17.57 32.74
CA SER A 167 -2.99 -17.02 33.77
C SER A 167 -2.21 -16.69 35.04
N SER A 168 -2.60 -15.62 35.74
CA SER A 168 -1.93 -15.16 36.97
C SER A 168 -2.61 -15.63 38.26
N ASP A 169 -3.48 -16.64 38.22
CA ASP A 169 -4.17 -17.13 39.42
C ASP A 169 -3.45 -18.34 40.02
N LEU A 170 -2.66 -18.07 41.06
CA LEU A 170 -2.03 -19.06 41.94
C LEU A 170 -3.00 -19.67 42.97
N ASN A 171 -4.28 -19.30 42.99
CA ASN A 171 -5.22 -19.76 44.00
C ASN A 171 -6.44 -20.47 43.39
N ASN A 172 -6.37 -21.81 43.40
CA ASN A 172 -7.50 -22.75 43.47
C ASN A 172 -8.72 -22.46 42.59
N GLN A 173 -8.69 -22.89 41.33
CA GLN A 173 -9.83 -23.57 40.69
C GLN A 173 -9.35 -24.41 39.50
N LYS A 174 -9.52 -25.72 39.61
CA LYS A 174 -8.94 -26.79 38.77
C LYS A 174 -9.45 -26.87 37.32
N ASN A 175 -10.01 -25.82 36.72
CA ASN A 175 -10.64 -25.90 35.38
C ASN A 175 -10.48 -24.66 34.48
N HIS A 176 -9.52 -23.76 34.74
CA HIS A 176 -9.41 -22.55 33.94
C HIS A 176 -8.39 -22.69 32.82
N LYS A 177 -8.87 -22.61 31.59
CA LYS A 177 -8.07 -22.43 30.37
C LYS A 177 -7.12 -21.25 30.59
N ASN A 178 -5.89 -21.36 30.07
CA ASN A 178 -4.90 -20.29 30.11
C ASN A 178 -5.49 -19.03 29.46
N THR A 179 -5.81 -18.03 30.28
CA THR A 179 -6.55 -16.83 29.89
C THR A 179 -5.92 -15.60 30.51
N CYS A 180 -5.99 -14.50 29.77
CA CYS A 180 -5.43 -13.20 30.12
C CYS A 180 -6.50 -12.15 29.90
N VAL A 181 -6.61 -11.18 30.81
CA VAL A 181 -7.59 -10.11 30.73
C VAL A 181 -6.88 -8.82 30.35
N ALA A 182 -7.36 -8.22 29.28
CA ALA A 182 -6.85 -6.97 28.75
C ALA A 182 -7.97 -5.94 28.56
N VAL A 183 -7.63 -4.65 28.56
CA VAL A 183 -8.57 -3.56 28.27
C VAL A 183 -8.20 -2.89 26.96
N VAL A 184 -9.21 -2.63 26.14
CA VAL A 184 -9.04 -1.95 24.85
C VAL A 184 -8.67 -0.49 25.08
N LEU A 185 -7.54 -0.08 24.50
CA LEU A 185 -7.06 1.30 24.53
C LEU A 185 -7.48 2.05 23.27
N ARG A 186 -7.21 1.46 22.10
CA ARG A 186 -7.42 2.10 20.79
C ARG A 186 -7.96 1.07 19.80
N THR A 187 -8.85 1.53 18.93
CA THR A 187 -9.48 0.72 17.87
C THR A 187 -9.37 1.42 16.51
N GLY A 188 -9.51 0.66 15.42
CA GLY A 188 -9.52 1.19 14.05
C GLY A 188 -8.24 1.95 13.67
N PHE A 189 -8.39 3.11 13.01
CA PHE A 189 -7.25 3.94 12.54
C PHE A 189 -6.45 4.61 13.67
N TYR A 190 -6.91 4.55 14.92
CA TYR A 190 -6.18 5.11 16.05
C TYR A 190 -5.15 4.14 16.63
N THR A 191 -5.21 2.84 16.28
CA THR A 191 -4.18 1.88 16.66
C THR A 191 -2.85 2.19 15.98
N ASP A 192 -1.74 1.65 16.48
CA ASP A 192 -0.44 1.90 15.85
C ASP A 192 -0.35 1.30 14.43
N LYS A 193 -0.92 0.10 14.21
CA LYS A 193 -1.15 -0.44 12.85
C LYS A 193 -2.00 0.50 12.00
N GLY A 194 -3.08 1.03 12.58
CA GLY A 194 -4.01 1.93 11.90
C GLY A 194 -3.39 3.27 11.52
N LYS A 195 -2.52 3.83 12.36
CA LYS A 195 -1.76 5.06 12.07
C LYS A 195 -0.77 4.85 10.94
N LEU A 196 -0.04 3.73 10.94
CA LEU A 196 0.85 3.37 9.84
C LEU A 196 0.06 3.25 8.53
N PHE A 197 -1.04 2.50 8.55
CA PHE A 197 -1.90 2.32 7.40
C PHE A 197 -2.49 3.65 6.90
N ARG A 198 -2.95 4.51 7.82
CA ARG A 198 -3.43 5.86 7.50
C ARG A 198 -2.33 6.73 6.89
N SER A 199 -1.11 6.67 7.41
CA SER A 199 0.04 7.40 6.86
C SER A 199 0.38 6.95 5.45
N LEU A 200 0.37 5.63 5.20
CA LEU A 200 0.55 5.07 3.87
C LEU A 200 -0.54 5.55 2.91
N LEU A 201 -1.82 5.52 3.32
CA LEU A 201 -2.93 6.01 2.51
C LEU A 201 -2.79 7.49 2.15
N PHE A 202 -2.39 8.34 3.10
CA PHE A 202 -2.19 9.76 2.82
C PHE A 202 -0.92 10.05 2.02
N SER A 203 0.13 9.23 2.17
CA SER A 203 1.36 9.36 1.37
C SER A 203 1.09 9.12 -0.11
N ILE A 204 0.23 8.16 -0.46
CA ILE A 204 -0.17 7.88 -1.86
C ILE A 204 -0.88 9.09 -2.49
N HIS A 205 -1.56 9.93 -1.69
CA HIS A 205 -2.28 11.09 -2.21
C HIS A 205 -1.41 12.36 -2.34
N ASN A 206 -0.21 12.39 -1.76
CA ASN A 206 0.63 13.58 -1.70
C ASN A 206 1.80 13.60 -2.71
N GLU A 207 1.73 12.79 -3.77
CA GLU A 207 2.77 12.70 -4.82
C GLU A 207 2.99 13.98 -5.66
N ASN A 208 2.33 15.11 -5.36
CA ASN A 208 2.57 16.39 -6.03
C ASN A 208 3.95 17.03 -5.73
N ILE A 209 4.76 16.45 -4.83
CA ILE A 209 6.05 17.04 -4.42
C ILE A 209 7.20 16.67 -5.37
N ASN A 210 7.08 15.60 -6.17
CA ASN A 210 8.16 15.13 -7.06
C ASN A 210 7.98 15.52 -8.54
N ASP A 211 7.01 16.37 -8.84
CA ASP A 211 6.66 16.74 -10.21
C ASP A 211 7.73 17.62 -10.89
N LYS A 212 8.40 18.49 -10.13
CA LYS A 212 9.36 19.46 -10.70
C LYS A 212 10.55 18.79 -11.38
N GLU A 213 11.19 17.82 -10.73
CA GLU A 213 12.34 17.11 -11.30
C GLU A 213 11.93 16.30 -12.54
N THR A 214 10.75 15.69 -12.48
CA THR A 214 10.15 14.95 -13.60
C THR A 214 9.90 15.88 -14.80
N TYR A 215 9.36 17.08 -14.58
CA TYR A 215 9.16 18.06 -15.65
C TYR A 215 10.49 18.56 -16.25
N ILE A 216 11.52 18.81 -15.43
CA ILE A 216 12.85 19.21 -15.91
C ILE A 216 13.46 18.11 -16.78
N PHE A 217 13.36 16.84 -16.35
CA PHE A 217 13.86 15.71 -17.10
C PHE A 217 13.16 15.56 -18.46
N ILE A 218 11.82 15.67 -18.49
CA ILE A 218 11.04 15.65 -19.73
C ILE A 218 11.47 16.79 -20.67
N LEU A 219 11.72 17.99 -20.12
CA LEU A 219 12.17 19.15 -20.90
C LEU A 219 13.55 18.92 -21.54
N ILE A 220 14.50 18.31 -20.82
CA ILE A 220 15.82 17.97 -21.37
C ILE A 220 15.70 16.97 -22.53
N LEU A 221 14.89 15.92 -22.37
CA LEU A 221 14.66 14.94 -23.42
C LEU A 221 13.97 15.53 -24.66
N PHE A 222 13.02 16.45 -24.44
CA PHE A 222 12.37 17.18 -25.52
C PHE A 222 13.39 17.98 -26.35
N LEU A 223 14.35 18.67 -25.70
CA LEU A 223 15.42 19.40 -26.40
C LEU A 223 16.30 18.48 -27.26
N PHE A 224 16.65 17.30 -26.77
CA PHE A 224 17.36 16.29 -27.58
C PHE A 224 16.52 15.80 -28.77
N GLY A 225 15.21 15.59 -28.58
CA GLY A 225 14.27 15.29 -29.66
C GLY A 225 14.23 16.39 -30.74
N CYS A 226 14.20 17.65 -30.33
CA CYS A 226 14.26 18.79 -31.26
C CYS A 226 15.60 18.86 -32.01
N ALA A 227 16.72 18.63 -31.32
CA ALA A 227 18.04 18.64 -31.95
C ALA A 227 18.19 17.55 -33.02
N THR A 228 17.72 16.32 -32.72
CA THR A 228 17.75 15.20 -33.68
C THR A 228 16.81 15.43 -34.87
N ALA A 229 15.62 16.00 -34.64
CA ALA A 229 14.69 16.39 -35.69
C ALA A 229 15.26 17.49 -36.59
N ALA A 230 15.90 18.51 -36.01
CA ALA A 230 16.54 19.60 -36.76
C ALA A 230 17.71 19.10 -37.62
N TYR A 231 18.59 18.26 -37.04
CA TYR A 231 19.70 17.64 -37.77
C TYR A 231 19.20 16.80 -38.95
N THR A 232 18.16 15.97 -38.74
CA THR A 232 17.57 15.14 -39.79
C THR A 232 16.92 16.00 -40.89
N CYS A 233 16.27 17.11 -40.53
CA CYS A 233 15.67 18.04 -41.47
C CYS A 233 16.74 18.70 -42.36
N LEU A 234 17.81 19.24 -41.76
CA LEU A 234 18.92 19.88 -42.49
C LEU A 234 19.60 18.92 -43.47
N LYS A 235 19.87 17.68 -43.04
CA LYS A 235 20.52 16.68 -43.90
C LYS A 235 19.63 16.24 -45.07
N ARG A 236 18.31 16.21 -44.86
CA ARG A 236 17.35 15.64 -45.83
C ARG A 236 16.76 16.69 -46.78
N ILE A 237 16.90 17.98 -46.48
CA ILE A 237 16.60 19.10 -47.41
C ILE A 237 17.44 19.03 -48.70
N ASN A 238 18.69 18.56 -48.60
CA ASN A 238 19.61 18.49 -49.75
C ASN A 238 19.37 17.29 -50.68
N THR A 239 18.36 16.46 -50.41
CA THR A 239 18.04 15.26 -51.22
C THR A 239 16.90 15.56 -52.20
N PRO A 240 17.08 15.41 -53.52
CA PRO A 240 16.17 15.97 -54.53
C PRO A 240 14.79 15.27 -54.68
N ASN A 241 14.55 14.12 -54.03
CA ASN A 241 13.33 13.32 -54.22
C ASN A 241 12.48 13.09 -52.94
N GLY A 242 12.63 13.93 -51.91
CA GLY A 242 11.91 13.74 -50.65
C GLY A 242 10.50 14.35 -50.60
N ASN A 243 9.48 13.55 -50.33
CA ASN A 243 8.15 14.05 -49.97
C ASN A 243 8.22 14.88 -48.67
N LYS A 244 7.96 16.19 -48.76
CA LYS A 244 8.01 17.13 -47.63
C LYS A 244 7.09 16.72 -46.47
N MET A 245 5.90 16.19 -46.78
CA MET A 245 4.94 15.71 -45.78
C MET A 245 5.48 14.52 -44.99
N MET A 246 6.16 13.59 -45.65
CA MET A 246 6.75 12.42 -44.99
C MET A 246 7.91 12.81 -44.08
N LEU A 247 8.70 13.80 -44.49
CA LEU A 247 9.77 14.37 -43.67
C LEU A 247 9.21 15.05 -42.42
N PHE A 248 8.12 15.81 -42.56
CA PHE A 248 7.45 16.46 -41.42
C PHE A 248 6.93 15.45 -40.39
N ILE A 249 6.23 14.40 -40.85
CA ILE A 249 5.73 13.32 -39.97
C ILE A 249 6.91 12.61 -39.27
N HIS A 250 8.00 12.35 -40.00
CA HIS A 250 9.21 11.74 -39.45
C HIS A 250 9.87 12.59 -38.36
N CYS A 251 9.95 13.92 -38.54
CA CYS A 251 10.47 14.83 -37.52
C CYS A 251 9.61 14.83 -36.24
N ILE A 252 8.29 14.82 -36.37
CA ILE A 252 7.38 14.73 -35.21
C ILE A 252 7.60 13.40 -34.48
N LYS A 253 7.74 12.29 -35.23
CA LYS A 253 7.97 10.95 -34.66
C LYS A 253 9.27 10.88 -33.84
N LEU A 254 10.33 11.55 -34.27
CA LEU A 254 11.59 11.62 -33.52
C LEU A 254 11.43 12.36 -32.19
N ILE A 255 10.67 13.46 -32.18
CA ILE A 255 10.39 14.22 -30.96
C ILE A 255 9.55 13.38 -30.00
N VAL A 256 8.50 12.73 -30.50
CA VAL A 256 7.62 11.87 -29.70
C VAL A 256 8.38 10.67 -29.14
N SER A 257 9.23 10.03 -29.94
CA SER A 257 10.07 8.90 -29.49
C SER A 257 11.12 9.28 -28.45
N ALA A 258 11.50 10.56 -28.33
CA ALA A 258 12.49 11.01 -27.35
C ALA A 258 11.95 11.01 -25.91
N ILE A 259 10.62 11.02 -25.74
CA ILE A 259 9.97 10.99 -24.44
C ILE A 259 9.67 9.51 -24.09
N PRO A 260 10.42 8.89 -23.16
CA PRO A 260 10.17 7.54 -22.72
C PRO A 260 8.83 7.51 -21.96
N THR A 261 7.82 6.95 -22.60
CA THR A 261 6.47 6.76 -22.03
C THR A 261 6.49 5.93 -20.75
N ASP A 262 7.53 5.12 -20.56
CA ASP A 262 7.74 4.24 -19.41
C ASP A 262 8.37 4.92 -18.18
N LEU A 263 8.91 6.14 -18.33
CA LEU A 263 9.67 6.77 -17.26
C LEU A 263 8.76 7.11 -16.07
N SER A 264 7.57 7.63 -16.33
CA SER A 264 6.62 8.02 -15.29
C SER A 264 6.15 6.82 -14.46
N THR A 265 5.94 5.65 -15.09
CA THR A 265 5.53 4.42 -14.40
C THR A 265 6.70 3.76 -13.66
N LYS A 266 7.91 3.76 -14.23
CA LYS A 266 9.11 3.20 -13.58
C LYS A 266 9.58 4.04 -12.40
N MET A 267 9.48 5.37 -12.46
CA MET A 267 9.80 6.25 -11.34
C MET A 267 8.85 6.05 -10.16
N HIS A 268 7.54 5.93 -10.42
CA HIS A 268 6.57 5.61 -9.36
C HIS A 268 6.89 4.26 -8.69
N LEU A 269 7.16 3.21 -9.48
CA LEU A 269 7.59 1.90 -8.95
C LEU A 269 8.90 1.96 -8.15
N PHE A 270 9.84 2.80 -8.57
CA PHE A 270 11.13 2.95 -7.91
C PHE A 270 11.02 3.69 -6.57
N LEU A 271 10.29 4.82 -6.54
CA LEU A 271 10.02 5.58 -5.32
C LEU A 271 9.26 4.73 -4.30
N GLN A 272 8.30 3.94 -4.77
CA GLN A 272 7.51 3.06 -3.93
C GLN A 272 8.30 1.87 -3.36
N ARG A 273 9.44 1.50 -3.94
CA ARG A 273 10.30 0.42 -3.46
C ARG A 273 11.42 0.91 -2.52
N MET A 274 11.64 2.22 -2.44
CA MET A 274 12.63 2.84 -1.55
C MET A 274 12.05 3.25 -0.19
N ASN A 275 10.73 3.18 -0.02
CA ASN A 275 10.03 3.27 1.27
C ASN A 275 9.59 1.89 1.74
#